data_AF-A0A9Q0WT97-F1
#
_entry.id   AF-A0A9Q0WT97-F1
#
_cell.length_a   1.000
_cell.length_b   1.000
_cell.length_c   1.000
_cell.angle_alpha   90.00
_cell.angle_beta   90.00
_cell.angle_gamma   90.00
#
_symmetry.space_group_name_H-M   'P 1'
#
loop_
_entity.id
_entity.type
_entity.pdbx_description
1 polymer ?
#
loop_
_entity_poly.entity_id
_entity_poly.type
_entity_poly.pdbx_seq_one_letter_code
_entity_poly.pdbx_strand_id
1 'polypeptide(L)'
;MGSHYLAESGFYMTSFAATFFISSLVTVGVLLTTLLVSLSVMLQSCQDRSKGVIEIQKLSHDYNYCKMFALHAELNNMGPDDFPSMCTNVAFQHIKGGEYERDLNASLLIIERYFDSLLPLGDGLDAVLMDIDDIFPSNIHYASLLMNRVHDNGCIDCFQEEKRLKQILCLSLYTKLQASGWSLILLSRKPEKQRNATIQHLISAGYRSWSSMIMRSDNEIEIDSREYFSRRMVAMQKAGFRISGVISSQMDALTSASLGRQRVLKLPNPFPGLLIHGWGELRLNGNRPAAHFTEGSENNIELSSALID
;
A
#
# COMPACT_ATOMS: atom_id res chain seq x y z
N MET A 1 56.40 -80.54 -26.01
CA MET A 1 56.11 -79.18 -25.50
C MET A 1 55.25 -79.33 -24.25
N GLY A 2 55.70 -78.75 -23.14
CA GLY A 2 55.25 -79.08 -21.79
C GLY A 2 53.84 -78.60 -21.45
N SER A 3 53.14 -79.41 -20.64
CA SER A 3 51.86 -79.05 -20.02
C SER A 3 52.13 -78.16 -18.82
N HIS A 4 51.74 -76.89 -18.89
CA HIS A 4 51.78 -75.96 -17.76
C HIS A 4 50.60 -76.23 -16.84
N TYR A 5 50.86 -76.72 -15.63
CA TYR A 5 49.90 -76.66 -14.53
C TYR A 5 50.09 -75.32 -13.82
N LEU A 6 49.11 -74.42 -13.96
CA LEU A 6 48.99 -73.24 -13.10
C LEU A 6 48.54 -73.73 -11.72
N ALA A 7 49.45 -73.72 -10.75
CA ALA A 7 49.08 -73.88 -9.36
C ALA A 7 48.32 -72.62 -8.92
N GLU A 8 46.99 -72.72 -8.88
CA GLU A 8 46.15 -71.66 -8.34
C GLU A 8 46.36 -71.62 -6.82
N SER A 9 47.06 -70.60 -6.33
CA SER A 9 47.34 -70.40 -4.91
C SER A 9 46.05 -69.98 -4.19
N GLY A 10 45.24 -70.96 -3.79
CA GLY A 10 44.05 -70.74 -2.98
C GLY A 10 44.40 -70.44 -1.53
N PHE A 11 43.99 -69.28 -1.02
CA PHE A 11 44.02 -68.99 0.41
C PHE A 11 42.96 -69.85 1.14
N TYR A 12 43.39 -70.89 1.84
CA TYR A 12 42.50 -71.68 2.70
C TYR A 12 42.33 -70.99 4.05
N MET A 13 41.14 -70.41 4.27
CA MET A 13 40.74 -69.83 5.56
C MET A 13 39.85 -70.81 6.30
N THR A 14 40.09 -71.02 7.60
CA THR A 14 39.21 -71.87 8.42
C THR A 14 37.82 -71.24 8.54
N SER A 15 36.78 -72.07 8.58
CA SER A 15 35.38 -71.59 8.69
C SER A 15 35.18 -70.65 9.89
N PHE A 16 35.91 -70.88 10.99
CA PHE A 16 35.87 -70.05 12.19
C PHE A 16 36.48 -68.65 11.95
N ALA A 17 37.64 -68.57 11.29
CA ALA A 17 38.25 -67.29 10.96
C ALA A 17 37.40 -66.48 9.97
N ALA A 18 36.82 -67.14 8.95
CA ALA A 18 35.91 -66.51 8.00
C ALA A 18 34.69 -65.87 8.70
N THR A 19 34.09 -66.53 9.70
CA THR A 19 32.95 -65.97 10.44
C THR A 19 33.30 -64.70 11.23
N PHE A 20 34.50 -64.59 11.82
CA PHE A 20 34.92 -63.37 12.51
C PHE A 20 35.12 -62.20 11.55
N PHE A 21 35.75 -62.45 10.39
CA PHE A 21 35.96 -61.41 9.39
C PHE A 21 34.63 -60.87 8.85
N ILE A 22 33.69 -61.75 8.50
CA ILE A 22 32.37 -61.33 8.03
C ILE A 22 31.59 -60.62 9.13
N SER A 23 31.58 -61.14 10.36
CA SER A 23 30.91 -60.48 11.48
C SER A 23 31.50 -59.09 11.75
N SER A 24 32.82 -58.94 11.68
CA SER A 24 33.50 -57.66 11.87
C SER A 24 33.17 -56.65 10.76
N LEU A 25 33.14 -57.09 9.50
CA LEU A 25 32.76 -56.23 8.38
C LEU A 25 31.30 -55.78 8.50
N VAL A 26 30.39 -56.67 8.91
CA VAL A 26 28.98 -56.33 9.12
C VAL A 26 28.83 -55.34 10.26
N THR A 27 29.50 -55.54 11.40
CA THR A 27 29.40 -54.59 12.53
C THR A 27 29.97 -53.23 12.17
N VAL A 28 31.10 -53.16 11.48
CA VAL A 28 31.67 -51.89 10.98
C VAL A 28 30.71 -51.23 9.98
N GLY A 29 30.11 -52.00 9.07
CA GLY A 29 29.11 -51.49 8.13
C GLY A 29 27.87 -50.92 8.81
N VAL A 30 27.35 -51.60 9.84
CA VAL A 30 26.23 -51.10 10.67
C VAL A 30 26.63 -49.84 11.43
N LEU A 31 27.84 -49.78 11.99
CA LEU A 31 28.35 -48.58 12.67
C LEU A 31 28.49 -47.39 11.72
N LEU A 32 29.01 -47.60 10.52
CA LEU A 32 29.16 -46.54 9.51
C LEU A 32 27.80 -46.03 9.02
N THR A 33 26.85 -46.93 8.76
CA THR A 33 25.49 -46.55 8.31
C THR A 33 24.73 -45.81 9.40
N THR A 34 24.79 -46.26 10.66
CA THR A 34 24.17 -45.55 11.79
C THR A 34 24.79 -44.17 12.03
N LEU A 35 26.11 -44.02 11.83
CA LEU A 35 26.77 -42.73 11.89
C LEU A 35 26.34 -41.80 10.76
N LEU A 36 26.22 -42.30 9.52
CA LEU A 36 25.74 -41.50 8.38
C LEU A 36 24.27 -41.08 8.55
N VAL A 37 23.42 -41.97 9.06
CA VAL A 37 22.01 -41.66 9.34
C VAL A 37 21.91 -40.63 10.46
N SER A 38 22.63 -40.79 11.56
CA SER A 38 22.61 -39.80 12.65
C SER A 38 23.14 -38.43 12.20
N LEU A 39 24.23 -38.40 11.42
CA LEU A 39 24.78 -37.16 10.87
C LEU A 39 23.80 -36.46 9.91
N SER A 40 23.15 -37.22 9.02
CA SER A 40 22.17 -36.65 8.08
C SER A 40 20.95 -36.06 8.79
N VAL A 41 20.43 -36.73 9.82
CA VAL A 41 19.32 -36.19 10.65
C VAL A 41 19.75 -34.92 11.39
N MET A 42 20.96 -34.89 11.95
CA MET A 42 21.48 -33.70 12.65
C MET A 42 21.69 -32.53 11.68
N LEU A 43 22.22 -32.79 10.49
CA LEU A 43 22.37 -31.77 9.44
C LEU A 43 21.03 -31.23 8.97
N GLN A 44 20.04 -32.10 8.75
CA GLN A 44 18.69 -31.70 8.35
C GLN A 44 18.03 -30.82 9.42
N SER A 45 18.14 -31.20 10.69
CA SER A 45 17.61 -30.41 11.82
C SER A 45 18.25 -29.03 11.93
N CYS A 46 19.58 -28.94 11.73
CA CYS A 46 20.29 -27.67 11.67
C CYS A 46 19.85 -26.80 10.47
N GLN A 47 19.68 -27.41 9.30
CA GLN A 47 19.23 -26.73 8.09
C GLN A 47 17.80 -26.17 8.24
N ASP A 48 16.87 -26.95 8.78
CA ASP A 48 15.50 -26.51 9.00
C ASP A 48 15.42 -25.40 10.06
N ARG A 49 16.23 -25.50 11.13
CA ARG A 49 16.30 -24.45 12.16
C ARG A 49 16.88 -23.13 11.62
N SER A 50 17.91 -23.20 10.78
CA SER A 50 18.55 -22.01 10.18
C SER A 50 17.70 -21.37 9.09
N LYS A 51 16.95 -22.17 8.31
CA LYS A 51 16.03 -21.66 7.28
C LYS A 51 15.00 -20.69 7.87
N GLY A 52 14.39 -21.05 9.01
CA GLY A 52 13.44 -20.17 9.69
C GLY A 52 14.05 -18.86 10.17
N VAL A 53 15.28 -18.89 10.71
CA VAL A 53 15.99 -17.66 11.15
C VAL A 53 16.31 -16.74 9.96
N ILE A 54 16.75 -17.31 8.84
CA ILE A 54 17.06 -16.56 7.61
C ILE A 54 15.79 -15.93 7.02
N GLU A 55 14.68 -16.65 7.00
CA GLU A 55 13.39 -16.11 6.54
C GLU A 55 12.89 -14.95 7.42
N ILE A 56 12.99 -15.05 8.75
CA ILE A 56 12.64 -13.97 9.68
C ILE A 56 13.54 -12.75 9.46
N GLN A 57 14.85 -12.97 9.30
CA GLN A 57 15.80 -11.89 9.08
C GLN A 57 15.57 -11.20 7.73
N LYS A 58 15.26 -11.96 6.68
CA LYS A 58 14.89 -11.43 5.37
C LYS A 58 13.61 -10.61 5.44
N LEU A 59 12.57 -11.11 6.12
CA LEU A 59 11.31 -10.38 6.32
C LEU A 59 11.53 -9.05 7.05
N SER A 60 12.36 -9.07 8.10
CA SER A 60 12.74 -7.87 8.85
C SER A 60 13.54 -6.88 8.00
N HIS A 61 14.48 -7.37 7.18
CA HIS A 61 15.26 -6.53 6.28
C HIS A 61 14.38 -5.88 5.20
N ASP A 62 13.54 -6.67 4.52
CA ASP A 62 12.63 -6.18 3.49
C ASP A 62 11.64 -5.17 4.08
N TYR A 63 11.13 -5.42 5.29
CA TYR A 63 10.29 -4.48 6.03
C TYR A 63 10.99 -3.13 6.26
N ASN A 64 12.20 -3.14 6.82
CA ASN A 64 12.95 -1.92 7.12
C ASN A 64 13.33 -1.16 5.84
N TYR A 65 13.77 -1.87 4.81
CA TYR A 65 14.08 -1.29 3.51
C TYR A 65 12.85 -0.60 2.91
N CYS A 66 11.71 -1.29 2.85
CA CYS A 66 10.50 -0.76 2.26
C CYS A 66 9.92 0.41 3.05
N LYS A 67 10.02 0.39 4.39
CA LYS A 67 9.61 1.52 5.23
C LYS A 67 10.47 2.77 4.95
N MET A 68 11.79 2.60 4.84
CA MET A 68 12.68 3.70 4.49
C MET A 68 12.44 4.19 3.06
N PHE A 69 12.26 3.27 2.11
CA PHE A 69 11.98 3.60 0.72
C PHE A 69 10.68 4.41 0.62
N ALA A 70 9.60 3.98 1.28
CA ALA A 70 8.32 4.69 1.27
C ALA A 70 8.44 6.13 1.78
N LEU A 71 9.23 6.35 2.83
CA LEU A 71 9.51 7.69 3.33
C LEU A 71 10.23 8.55 2.28
N HIS A 72 11.27 8.01 1.64
CA HIS A 72 11.96 8.71 0.55
C HIS A 72 11.03 8.98 -0.64
N ALA A 73 10.17 8.03 -0.99
CA ALA A 73 9.21 8.18 -2.06
C ALA A 73 8.22 9.31 -1.79
N GLU A 74 7.64 9.37 -0.58
CA GLU A 74 6.74 10.47 -0.18
C GLU A 74 7.46 11.83 -0.22
N LEU A 75 8.66 11.92 0.34
CA LEU A 75 9.44 13.16 0.40
C LEU A 75 9.86 13.68 -0.97
N ASN A 76 10.04 12.80 -1.95
CA ASN A 76 10.46 13.15 -3.30
C ASN A 76 9.32 13.10 -4.33
N ASN A 77 8.08 12.87 -3.90
CA ASN A 77 6.92 12.74 -4.77
C ASN A 77 7.12 11.66 -5.86
N MET A 78 7.73 10.53 -5.48
CA MET A 78 7.95 9.39 -6.38
C MET A 78 6.64 8.66 -6.66
N GLY A 79 6.53 8.15 -7.87
CA GLY A 79 5.35 7.46 -8.36
C GLY A 79 5.31 5.98 -7.96
N PRO A 80 4.27 5.27 -8.40
CA PRO A 80 4.09 3.85 -8.13
C PRO A 80 5.11 2.98 -8.86
N ASP A 81 5.52 3.41 -10.05
CA ASP A 81 6.49 2.71 -10.89
C ASP A 81 7.90 2.70 -10.28
N ASP A 82 8.18 3.60 -9.34
CA ASP A 82 9.45 3.68 -8.62
C ASP A 82 9.54 2.64 -7.48
N PHE A 83 8.42 2.06 -7.04
CA PHE A 83 8.39 1.15 -5.89
C PHE A 83 8.93 -0.24 -6.24
N PRO A 84 9.91 -0.76 -5.47
CA PRO A 84 10.37 -2.12 -5.64
C PRO A 84 9.25 -3.13 -5.36
N SER A 85 9.10 -4.13 -6.23
CA SER A 85 7.96 -5.07 -6.19
C SER A 85 7.83 -5.83 -4.86
N MET A 86 8.94 -6.10 -4.15
CA MET A 86 8.90 -6.74 -2.83
C MET A 86 8.17 -5.91 -1.76
N CYS A 87 8.12 -4.58 -1.92
CA CYS A 87 7.44 -3.71 -0.96
C CYS A 87 5.92 -3.85 -1.00
N THR A 88 5.37 -4.39 -2.09
CA THR A 88 3.97 -4.81 -2.20
C THR A 88 3.60 -5.83 -1.13
N ASN A 89 4.44 -6.85 -0.94
CA ASN A 89 4.18 -7.89 0.05
C ASN A 89 4.34 -7.37 1.48
N VAL A 90 5.32 -6.49 1.70
CA VAL A 90 5.51 -5.79 2.96
C VAL A 90 4.27 -4.94 3.31
N ALA A 91 3.69 -4.24 2.33
CA ALA A 91 2.44 -3.50 2.46
C ALA A 91 1.29 -4.36 2.96
N PHE A 92 1.09 -5.50 2.30
CA PHE A 92 0.03 -6.42 2.67
C PHE A 92 0.19 -6.94 4.09
N GLN A 93 1.42 -7.29 4.49
CA GLN A 93 1.69 -7.77 5.83
C GLN A 93 1.49 -6.67 6.88
N HIS A 94 1.90 -5.44 6.59
CA HIS A 94 1.70 -4.29 7.47
C HIS A 94 0.21 -3.98 7.71
N ILE A 95 -0.65 -4.18 6.71
CA ILE A 95 -2.10 -4.05 6.86
C ILE A 95 -2.67 -5.25 7.63
N LYS A 96 -2.35 -6.49 7.22
CA LYS A 96 -2.89 -7.72 7.81
C LYS A 96 -2.45 -7.96 9.26
N GLY A 97 -1.23 -7.55 9.63
CA GLY A 97 -0.70 -7.69 10.99
C GLY A 97 -1.20 -6.61 11.97
N GLY A 98 -2.01 -5.67 11.48
CA GLY A 98 -2.59 -4.59 12.26
C GLY A 98 -1.58 -3.48 12.62
N GLU A 99 -0.36 -3.50 12.09
CA GLU A 99 0.60 -2.39 12.24
C GLU A 99 0.01 -1.10 11.67
N TYR A 100 -0.64 -1.17 10.51
CA TYR A 100 -1.30 0.00 9.91
C TYR A 100 -2.34 0.62 10.84
N GLU A 101 -3.19 -0.19 11.44
CA GLU A 101 -4.21 0.29 12.39
C GLU A 101 -3.57 0.94 13.62
N ARG A 102 -2.48 0.36 14.14
CA ARG A 102 -1.73 0.94 15.27
C ARG A 102 -1.11 2.28 14.89
N ASP A 103 -0.49 2.37 13.71
CA ASP A 103 0.11 3.60 13.21
C ASP A 103 -0.95 4.68 12.98
N LEU A 104 -2.11 4.31 12.41
CA LEU A 104 -3.23 5.22 12.18
C LEU A 104 -3.80 5.75 13.50
N ASN A 105 -4.07 4.88 14.47
CA ASN A 105 -4.54 5.27 15.80
C ASN A 105 -3.53 6.19 16.51
N ALA A 106 -2.23 5.90 16.41
CA ALA A 106 -1.18 6.75 16.98
C ALA A 106 -1.16 8.14 16.32
N SER A 107 -1.22 8.21 14.99
CA SER A 107 -1.30 9.48 14.26
C SER A 107 -2.53 10.30 14.65
N LEU A 108 -3.72 9.67 14.73
CA LEU A 108 -4.95 10.35 15.12
C LEU A 108 -4.89 10.88 16.56
N LEU A 109 -4.31 10.12 17.49
CA LEU A 109 -4.10 10.56 18.87
C LEU A 109 -3.15 11.76 18.96
N ILE A 110 -2.08 11.78 18.15
CA ILE A 110 -1.17 12.91 18.06
C ILE A 110 -1.89 14.15 17.51
N ILE A 111 -2.71 13.97 16.47
CA ILE A 111 -3.52 15.05 15.88
C ILE A 111 -4.51 15.61 16.90
N GLU A 112 -5.27 14.75 17.57
CA GLU A 112 -6.25 15.14 18.59
C GLU A 112 -5.58 15.95 19.70
N ARG A 113 -4.50 15.43 20.30
CA ARG A 113 -3.75 16.13 21.35
C ARG A 113 -3.19 17.48 20.91
N TYR A 114 -2.78 17.59 19.64
CA TYR A 114 -2.31 18.86 19.11
C TYR A 114 -3.43 19.91 19.08
N PHE A 115 -4.61 19.55 18.57
CA PHE A 115 -5.73 20.48 18.52
C PHE A 115 -6.37 20.75 19.88
N ASP A 116 -6.36 19.79 20.80
CA ASP A 116 -6.80 19.98 22.19
C ASP A 116 -5.91 20.97 22.95
N SER A 117 -4.64 21.11 22.54
CA SER A 117 -3.72 22.09 23.13
C SER A 117 -3.95 23.53 22.64
N LEU A 118 -4.88 23.73 21.72
CA LEU A 118 -5.20 24.99 21.08
C LEU A 118 -6.66 25.37 21.34
N LEU A 119 -6.96 26.66 21.35
CA LEU A 119 -8.31 27.18 21.53
C LEU A 119 -8.67 28.08 20.34
N PRO A 120 -9.66 27.72 19.51
CA PRO A 120 -10.14 28.60 18.46
C PRO A 120 -10.87 29.82 19.07
N LEU A 121 -10.78 30.97 18.41
CA LEU A 121 -11.32 32.25 18.88
C LEU A 121 -12.84 32.38 18.71
N GLY A 122 -13.49 31.43 18.01
CA GLY A 122 -14.95 31.40 17.83
C GLY A 122 -15.52 32.35 16.76
N ASP A 123 -14.66 33.04 16.00
CA ASP A 123 -15.05 33.91 14.87
C ASP A 123 -15.23 33.16 13.54
N GLY A 124 -15.04 31.84 13.54
CA GLY A 124 -15.12 30.97 12.36
C GLY A 124 -13.91 31.02 11.41
N LEU A 125 -12.88 31.82 11.74
CA LEU A 125 -11.68 31.99 10.92
C LEU A 125 -10.52 31.07 11.33
N ASP A 126 -10.55 30.50 12.54
CA ASP A 126 -9.61 29.44 12.94
C ASP A 126 -9.99 28.12 12.28
N ALA A 127 -9.14 27.67 11.35
CA ALA A 127 -9.47 26.57 10.48
C ALA A 127 -8.45 25.44 10.50
N VAL A 128 -8.95 24.25 10.20
CA VAL A 128 -8.14 23.05 9.93
C VAL A 128 -8.35 22.68 8.48
N LEU A 129 -7.26 22.60 7.73
CA LEU A 129 -7.28 22.11 6.35
C LEU A 129 -7.18 20.59 6.38
N MET A 130 -8.16 19.88 5.83
CA MET A 130 -8.17 18.42 5.77
C MET A 130 -8.16 17.97 4.32
N ASP A 131 -7.10 17.26 3.94
CA ASP A 131 -7.02 16.53 2.67
C ASP A 131 -7.90 15.27 2.74
N ILE A 132 -8.78 15.13 1.75
CA ILE A 132 -9.78 14.05 1.73
C ILE A 132 -9.50 12.95 0.69
N ASP A 133 -8.49 13.09 -0.17
CA ASP A 133 -8.35 12.19 -1.33
C ASP A 133 -8.09 10.73 -0.94
N ASP A 134 -7.28 10.48 0.09
CA ASP A 134 -6.95 9.13 0.57
C ASP A 134 -7.69 8.74 1.86
N ILE A 135 -8.71 9.51 2.27
CA ILE A 135 -9.60 9.17 3.39
C ILE A 135 -10.75 8.30 2.90
N PHE A 136 -11.20 8.50 1.66
CA PHE A 136 -12.35 7.80 1.10
C PHE A 136 -11.94 6.70 0.13
N PRO A 137 -12.63 5.56 0.13
CA PRO A 137 -12.50 4.60 -0.94
C PRO A 137 -12.95 5.25 -2.25
N SER A 138 -12.07 5.20 -3.26
CA SER A 138 -12.47 5.52 -4.62
C SER A 138 -13.53 4.50 -5.07
N ASN A 139 -14.50 4.97 -5.86
CA ASN A 139 -15.80 4.36 -6.16
C ASN A 139 -15.88 2.80 -6.12
N ILE A 140 -16.71 2.27 -5.21
CA ILE A 140 -16.94 0.83 -4.93
C ILE A 140 -17.31 0.02 -6.20
N HIS A 141 -17.97 0.65 -7.17
CA HIS A 141 -18.41 -0.03 -8.39
C HIS A 141 -17.28 -0.47 -9.34
N TYR A 142 -16.12 0.20 -9.29
CA TYR A 142 -14.98 -0.13 -10.16
C TYR A 142 -14.08 -1.22 -9.55
N ALA A 143 -14.04 -1.29 -8.22
CA ALA A 143 -13.35 -2.37 -7.49
C ALA A 143 -13.95 -3.75 -7.86
N SER A 144 -15.28 -3.85 -7.95
CA SER A 144 -15.99 -5.09 -8.34
C SER A 144 -15.61 -5.64 -9.73
N LEU A 145 -15.27 -4.79 -10.70
CA LEU A 145 -14.88 -5.22 -12.06
C LEU A 145 -13.41 -5.64 -12.16
N LEU A 146 -12.55 -5.10 -11.29
CA LEU A 146 -11.13 -5.47 -11.17
C LEU A 146 -10.91 -6.75 -10.33
N MET A 147 -11.88 -7.12 -9.48
CA MET A 147 -11.89 -8.36 -8.70
C MET A 147 -11.79 -9.63 -9.56
N ASN A 148 -12.11 -9.55 -10.86
CA ASN A 148 -12.04 -10.71 -11.77
C ASN A 148 -10.66 -10.93 -12.43
N ARG A 149 -9.64 -10.08 -12.17
CA ARG A 149 -8.32 -10.20 -12.83
C ARG A 149 -7.12 -10.39 -11.92
N VAL A 150 -7.26 -10.21 -10.61
CA VAL A 150 -6.15 -10.39 -9.65
C VAL A 150 -6.51 -11.50 -8.68
N HIS A 151 -6.57 -12.72 -9.21
CA HIS A 151 -6.77 -13.94 -8.42
C HIS A 151 -5.44 -14.63 -8.07
N ASP A 152 -4.30 -13.99 -8.32
CA ASP A 152 -2.99 -14.52 -7.92
C ASP A 152 -2.37 -13.66 -6.83
N ASN A 153 -2.52 -14.13 -5.58
CA ASN A 153 -1.71 -13.82 -4.39
C ASN A 153 -1.82 -12.43 -3.72
N GLY A 154 -2.74 -11.55 -4.12
CA GLY A 154 -2.96 -10.23 -3.46
C GLY A 154 -4.20 -10.16 -2.55
N CYS A 155 -4.14 -9.40 -1.44
CA CYS A 155 -5.32 -9.16 -0.59
C CYS A 155 -6.01 -7.83 -0.95
N ILE A 156 -6.91 -7.87 -1.93
CA ILE A 156 -7.70 -6.69 -2.31
C ILE A 156 -8.63 -6.28 -1.17
N ASP A 157 -9.27 -7.25 -0.50
CA ASP A 157 -10.17 -7.00 0.62
C ASP A 157 -9.49 -6.24 1.76
N CYS A 158 -8.20 -6.52 2.01
CA CYS A 158 -7.44 -5.85 3.07
C CYS A 158 -7.32 -4.34 2.84
N PHE A 159 -7.11 -3.90 1.60
CA PHE A 159 -7.07 -2.46 1.28
C PHE A 159 -8.44 -1.81 1.40
N GLN A 160 -9.51 -2.54 1.06
CA GLN A 160 -10.86 -2.00 1.21
C GLN A 160 -11.26 -1.85 2.68
N GLU A 161 -10.93 -2.84 3.50
CA GLU A 161 -11.11 -2.79 4.96
C GLU A 161 -10.24 -1.71 5.60
N GLU A 162 -9.00 -1.54 5.14
CA GLU A 162 -8.10 -0.46 5.57
C GLU A 162 -8.70 0.92 5.30
N LYS A 163 -9.14 1.18 4.06
CA LYS A 163 -9.76 2.46 3.71
C LYS A 163 -11.04 2.70 4.52
N ARG A 164 -11.84 1.67 4.77
CA ARG A 164 -13.04 1.75 5.61
C ARG A 164 -12.68 2.09 7.06
N LEU A 165 -11.66 1.44 7.62
CA LEU A 165 -11.14 1.73 8.96
C LEU A 165 -10.67 3.18 9.05
N LYS A 166 -9.85 3.63 8.09
CA LYS A 166 -9.37 5.01 8.01
C LYS A 166 -10.51 6.02 7.93
N GLN A 167 -11.50 5.77 7.09
CA GLN A 167 -12.70 6.59 6.96
C GLN A 167 -13.44 6.73 8.30
N ILE A 168 -13.71 5.61 9.00
CA ILE A 168 -14.44 5.63 10.28
C ILE A 168 -13.65 6.40 11.36
N LEU A 169 -12.35 6.15 11.48
CA LEU A 169 -11.52 6.79 12.49
C LEU A 169 -11.30 8.28 12.18
N CYS A 170 -11.13 8.65 10.91
CA CYS A 170 -11.06 10.06 10.51
C CYS A 170 -12.39 10.80 10.72
N LEU A 171 -13.53 10.13 10.56
CA LEU A 171 -14.83 10.74 10.87
C LEU A 171 -14.95 11.07 12.36
N SER A 172 -14.49 10.17 13.24
CA SER A 172 -14.44 10.45 14.67
C SER A 172 -13.61 11.70 14.97
N LEU A 173 -12.39 11.78 14.43
CA LEU A 173 -11.55 12.99 14.56
C LEU A 173 -12.24 14.24 14.00
N TYR A 174 -12.81 14.15 12.80
CA TYR A 174 -13.54 15.24 12.14
C TYR A 174 -14.64 15.81 13.04
N THR A 175 -15.49 14.93 13.62
CA THR A 175 -16.58 15.36 14.50
C THR A 175 -16.08 15.99 15.81
N LYS A 176 -14.99 15.47 16.38
CA LYS A 176 -14.36 16.08 17.57
C LYS A 176 -13.85 17.48 17.28
N LEU A 177 -13.13 17.67 16.16
CA LEU A 177 -12.62 18.98 15.78
C LEU A 177 -13.76 20.00 15.59
N GLN A 178 -14.86 19.60 14.96
CA GLN A 178 -16.04 20.47 14.83
C GLN A 178 -16.65 20.81 16.19
N ALA A 179 -16.81 19.82 17.08
CA ALA A 179 -17.35 20.03 18.42
C ALA A 179 -16.48 20.98 19.25
N SER A 180 -15.17 20.98 19.02
CA SER A 180 -14.21 21.90 19.63
C SER A 180 -14.16 23.29 18.97
N GLY A 181 -15.04 23.58 18.00
CA GLY A 181 -15.19 24.91 17.39
C GLY A 181 -14.26 25.19 16.21
N TRP A 182 -13.57 24.18 15.67
CA TRP A 182 -12.72 24.35 14.50
C TRP A 182 -13.53 24.45 13.19
N SER A 183 -13.16 25.42 12.35
CA SER A 183 -13.69 25.57 10.99
C SER A 183 -12.99 24.57 10.06
N LEU A 184 -13.69 23.51 9.65
CA LEU A 184 -13.08 22.48 8.79
C LEU A 184 -13.17 22.86 7.32
N ILE A 185 -12.02 23.04 6.67
CA ILE A 185 -11.92 23.28 5.23
C ILE A 185 -11.40 22.01 4.58
N LEU A 186 -12.16 21.47 3.63
CA LEU A 186 -11.79 20.26 2.90
C LEU A 186 -11.01 20.64 1.64
N LEU A 187 -9.95 19.90 1.34
CA LEU A 187 -9.18 20.05 0.10
C LEU A 187 -9.08 18.71 -0.62
N SER A 188 -9.32 18.74 -1.93
CA SER A 188 -9.17 17.60 -2.82
C SER A 188 -8.41 18.00 -4.07
N ARG A 189 -7.56 17.11 -4.58
CA ARG A 189 -6.84 17.27 -5.84
C ARG A 189 -7.70 16.86 -7.05
N LYS A 190 -8.93 16.37 -6.82
CA LYS A 190 -9.87 16.03 -7.89
C LYS A 190 -10.33 17.29 -8.65
N PRO A 191 -10.71 17.15 -9.93
CA PRO A 191 -11.24 18.27 -10.70
C PRO A 191 -12.59 18.72 -10.17
N GLU A 192 -12.85 20.03 -10.27
CA GLU A 192 -14.06 20.72 -9.82
C GLU A 192 -15.36 20.09 -10.36
N LYS A 193 -15.31 19.53 -11.58
CA LYS A 193 -16.44 18.79 -12.18
C LYS A 193 -16.90 17.57 -11.36
N GLN A 194 -16.07 17.04 -10.46
CA GLN A 194 -16.41 15.93 -9.57
C GLN A 194 -16.98 16.38 -8.21
N ARG A 195 -17.18 17.69 -8.01
CA ARG A 195 -17.66 18.26 -6.73
C ARG A 195 -18.93 17.60 -6.22
N ASN A 196 -19.97 17.51 -7.05
CA ASN A 196 -21.27 16.98 -6.62
C ASN A 196 -21.16 15.51 -6.18
N ALA A 197 -20.45 14.69 -6.96
CA ALA A 197 -20.20 13.29 -6.62
C ALA A 197 -19.40 13.16 -5.31
N THR A 198 -18.39 14.01 -5.11
CA THR A 198 -17.57 14.00 -3.90
C THR A 198 -18.37 14.45 -2.67
N ILE A 199 -19.21 15.48 -2.79
CA ILE A 199 -20.11 15.94 -1.72
C ILE A 199 -21.11 14.84 -1.34
N GLN A 200 -21.74 14.19 -2.33
CA GLN A 200 -22.65 13.07 -2.06
C GLN A 200 -21.95 11.94 -1.32
N HIS A 201 -20.72 11.62 -1.71
CA HIS A 201 -19.92 10.61 -1.04
C HIS A 201 -19.60 10.99 0.42
N LEU A 202 -19.13 12.22 0.65
CA LEU A 202 -18.88 12.76 2.00
C LEU A 202 -20.11 12.67 2.91
N ILE A 203 -21.27 13.11 2.39
CA ILE A 203 -22.54 13.07 3.13
C ILE A 203 -22.95 11.64 3.44
N SER A 204 -22.83 10.72 2.47
CA SER A 204 -23.14 9.30 2.67
C SER A 204 -22.22 8.63 3.69
N ALA A 205 -20.98 9.12 3.79
CA ALA A 205 -19.98 8.71 4.75
C ALA A 205 -20.15 9.35 6.14
N GLY A 206 -21.13 10.23 6.34
CA GLY A 206 -21.39 10.89 7.62
C GLY A 206 -20.68 12.23 7.84
N TYR A 207 -19.83 12.68 6.90
CA TYR A 207 -19.18 13.99 6.97
C TYR A 207 -20.18 15.07 6.58
N ARG A 208 -20.30 16.12 7.41
CA ARG A 208 -21.26 17.21 7.24
C ARG A 208 -20.71 18.49 7.87
N SER A 209 -21.27 19.64 7.49
CA SER A 209 -20.97 20.93 8.14
C SER A 209 -19.51 21.39 8.03
N TRP A 210 -18.83 21.05 6.92
CA TRP A 210 -17.57 21.71 6.59
C TRP A 210 -17.83 23.16 6.15
N SER A 211 -16.86 24.05 6.40
CA SER A 211 -16.98 25.47 6.10
C SER A 211 -16.79 25.76 4.60
N SER A 212 -15.87 25.04 3.96
CA SER A 212 -15.59 25.17 2.53
C SER A 212 -14.97 23.89 1.98
N MET A 213 -15.12 23.66 0.67
CA MET A 213 -14.50 22.56 -0.04
C MET A 213 -13.77 23.10 -1.27
N ILE A 214 -12.46 22.92 -1.29
CA ILE A 214 -11.55 23.37 -2.34
C ILE A 214 -11.20 22.17 -3.23
N MET A 215 -11.40 22.32 -4.53
CA MET A 215 -11.01 21.33 -5.54
C MET A 215 -10.22 22.02 -6.65
N ARG A 216 -9.61 21.25 -7.56
CA ARG A 216 -8.82 21.82 -8.67
C ARG A 216 -9.73 22.31 -9.77
N SER A 217 -9.57 23.55 -10.22
CA SER A 217 -10.18 23.99 -11.47
C SER A 217 -9.46 23.34 -12.66
N ASP A 218 -10.09 23.37 -13.85
CA ASP A 218 -9.54 22.70 -15.04
C ASP A 218 -8.14 23.22 -15.42
N ASN A 219 -7.86 24.51 -15.20
CA ASN A 219 -6.54 25.12 -15.42
C ASN A 219 -5.50 24.81 -14.33
N GLU A 220 -5.88 24.14 -13.24
CA GLU A 220 -5.00 23.76 -12.15
C GLU A 220 -4.67 22.26 -12.13
N ILE A 221 -5.28 21.47 -13.01
CA ILE A 221 -5.09 20.01 -13.04
C ILE A 221 -3.63 19.65 -13.28
N GLU A 222 -2.95 20.37 -14.16
CA GLU A 222 -1.55 20.14 -14.51
C GLU A 222 -0.56 20.76 -13.49
N ILE A 223 -1.04 21.53 -12.51
CA ILE A 223 -0.16 22.14 -11.50
C ILE A 223 0.32 21.05 -10.53
N ASP A 224 1.60 21.11 -10.18
CA ASP A 224 2.18 20.23 -9.16
C ASP A 224 1.42 20.34 -7.82
N SER A 225 1.25 19.23 -7.12
CA SER A 225 0.46 19.21 -5.88
C SER A 225 1.03 20.08 -4.77
N ARG A 226 2.36 20.21 -4.65
CA ARG A 226 2.97 21.11 -3.65
C ARG A 226 2.68 22.56 -3.99
N GLU A 227 2.78 22.91 -5.27
CA GLU A 227 2.44 24.25 -5.72
C GLU A 227 0.95 24.56 -5.50
N TYR A 228 0.08 23.61 -5.83
CA TYR A 228 -1.36 23.73 -5.58
C TYR A 228 -1.66 24.00 -4.10
N PHE A 229 -1.14 23.17 -3.18
CA PHE A 229 -1.30 23.37 -1.73
C PHE A 229 -0.79 24.75 -1.30
N SER A 230 0.40 25.14 -1.74
CA SER A 230 1.01 26.43 -1.41
C SER A 230 0.11 27.60 -1.83
N ARG A 231 -0.40 27.58 -3.07
CA ARG A 231 -1.32 28.60 -3.59
C ARG A 231 -2.61 28.68 -2.77
N ARG A 232 -3.21 27.52 -2.41
CA ARG A 232 -4.43 27.48 -1.59
C ARG A 232 -4.21 28.00 -0.19
N MET A 233 -3.09 27.66 0.44
CA MET A 233 -2.71 28.18 1.76
C MET A 233 -2.58 29.71 1.75
N VAL A 234 -1.87 30.27 0.77
CA VAL A 234 -1.72 31.73 0.63
C VAL A 234 -3.07 32.41 0.38
N ALA A 235 -3.93 31.82 -0.46
CA ALA A 235 -5.26 32.37 -0.72
C ALA A 235 -6.13 32.41 0.55
N MET A 236 -6.12 31.34 1.36
CA MET A 236 -6.88 31.30 2.62
C MET A 236 -6.36 32.32 3.64
N GLN A 237 -5.04 32.45 3.79
CA GLN A 237 -4.45 33.47 4.67
C GLN A 237 -4.84 34.88 4.23
N LYS A 238 -4.81 35.18 2.92
CA LYS A 238 -5.27 36.47 2.38
C LYS A 238 -6.77 36.73 2.62
N ALA A 239 -7.58 35.67 2.65
CA ALA A 239 -8.99 35.75 3.00
C ALA A 239 -9.24 35.88 4.52
N GLY A 240 -8.19 35.92 5.36
CA GLY A 240 -8.28 36.12 6.80
C GLY A 240 -8.33 34.84 7.63
N PHE A 241 -8.24 33.65 7.02
CA PHE A 241 -8.23 32.39 7.75
C PHE A 241 -6.92 32.19 8.51
N ARG A 242 -7.03 31.70 9.74
CA ARG A 242 -5.93 31.25 10.59
C ARG A 242 -5.88 29.73 10.54
N ILE A 243 -5.12 29.20 9.58
CA ILE A 243 -4.95 27.75 9.46
C ILE A 243 -4.04 27.27 10.60
N SER A 244 -4.59 26.52 11.54
CA SER A 244 -3.83 26.01 12.70
C SER A 244 -3.11 24.71 12.40
N GLY A 245 -3.64 23.90 11.47
CA GLY A 245 -2.97 22.70 11.01
C GLY A 245 -3.53 22.18 9.70
N VAL A 246 -2.72 21.37 9.03
CA VAL A 246 -3.08 20.64 7.82
C VAL A 246 -3.04 19.15 8.13
N ILE A 247 -4.14 18.44 7.93
CA ILE A 247 -4.21 16.98 8.07
C ILE A 247 -4.14 16.39 6.66
N SER A 248 -3.13 15.57 6.39
CA SER A 248 -2.93 14.98 5.06
C SER A 248 -2.31 13.60 5.10
N SER A 249 -2.68 12.74 4.17
CA SER A 249 -2.02 11.45 3.90
C SER A 249 -0.77 11.58 3.05
N GLN A 250 -0.55 12.73 2.42
CA GLN A 250 0.56 13.00 1.50
C GLN A 250 1.47 14.09 2.07
N MET A 251 2.75 14.02 1.70
CA MET A 251 3.78 14.97 2.15
C MET A 251 3.86 16.21 1.24
N ASP A 252 3.04 16.29 0.21
CA ASP A 252 2.93 17.45 -0.68
C ASP A 252 2.37 18.71 0.01
N ALA A 253 1.66 18.52 1.12
CA ALA A 253 1.24 19.58 2.03
C ALA A 253 2.43 20.30 2.72
N LEU A 254 3.61 19.65 2.79
CA LEU A 254 4.84 20.29 3.26
C LEU A 254 5.36 21.27 2.21
N THR A 255 4.84 22.49 2.27
CA THR A 255 5.17 23.58 1.35
C THR A 255 5.93 24.68 2.08
N SER A 256 6.71 25.49 1.36
CA SER A 256 7.39 26.64 1.99
C SER A 256 6.42 27.64 2.63
N ALA A 257 5.19 27.74 2.13
CA ALA A 257 4.11 28.55 2.72
C ALA A 257 3.62 28.01 4.08
N SER A 258 3.87 26.73 4.39
CA SER A 258 3.54 26.09 5.67
C SER A 258 4.58 26.36 6.78
N LEU A 259 5.72 27.01 6.48
CA LEU A 259 6.83 27.27 7.42
C LEU A 259 6.52 28.31 8.53
N GLY A 260 5.24 28.57 8.82
CA GLY A 260 4.77 29.39 9.93
C GLY A 260 4.42 28.58 11.19
N ARG A 261 3.48 29.09 12.01
CA ARG A 261 2.92 28.42 13.23
C ARG A 261 2.19 27.09 12.96
N GLN A 262 1.98 26.75 11.70
CA GLN A 262 1.02 25.75 11.24
C GLN A 262 1.70 24.40 11.12
N ARG A 263 1.09 23.34 11.65
CA ARG A 263 1.67 21.99 11.58
C ARG A 263 1.02 21.16 10.49
N VAL A 264 1.84 20.47 9.69
CA VAL A 264 1.37 19.38 8.83
C VAL A 264 1.35 18.11 9.67
N LEU A 265 0.18 17.51 9.78
CA LEU A 265 -0.10 16.34 10.59
C LEU A 265 -0.41 15.17 9.65
N LYS A 266 0.48 14.18 9.65
CA LYS A 266 0.48 13.08 8.68
C LYS A 266 -0.47 11.96 9.10
N LEU A 267 -1.39 11.62 8.21
CA LEU A 267 -2.12 10.36 8.25
C LEU A 267 -1.28 9.28 7.54
N PRO A 268 -1.19 8.06 8.09
CA PRO A 268 -0.55 6.96 7.40
C PRO A 268 -1.22 6.69 6.05
N ASN A 269 -0.39 6.31 5.09
CA ASN A 269 -0.80 5.75 3.82
C ASN A 269 0.01 4.47 3.68
N PRO A 270 -0.61 3.29 3.57
CA PRO A 270 0.13 2.03 3.67
C PRO A 270 1.30 2.04 2.69
N PHE A 271 1.12 2.41 1.41
CA PHE A 271 2.21 2.76 0.50
C PHE A 271 1.68 3.68 -0.64
N PRO A 272 2.22 4.90 -0.85
CA PRO A 272 1.67 5.92 -1.76
C PRO A 272 1.47 5.48 -3.21
N GLY A 273 2.31 4.56 -3.69
CA GLY A 273 2.27 4.08 -5.08
C GLY A 273 1.44 2.82 -5.30
N LEU A 274 1.25 1.99 -4.28
CA LEU A 274 0.60 0.68 -4.44
C LEU A 274 -0.91 0.78 -4.67
N LEU A 275 -1.50 1.93 -4.37
CA LEU A 275 -2.90 2.23 -4.64
C LEU A 275 -3.14 2.68 -6.10
N ILE A 276 -2.11 3.03 -6.87
CA ILE A 276 -2.27 3.55 -8.24
C ILE A 276 -2.30 2.41 -9.27
N HIS A 277 -1.68 1.26 -9.01
CA HIS A 277 -1.82 0.10 -9.92
C HIS A 277 -3.18 -0.62 -9.85
N GLY A 278 -4.06 -0.21 -8.93
CA GLY A 278 -5.49 -0.53 -9.02
C GLY A 278 -6.35 0.57 -9.65
N TRP A 279 -5.77 1.73 -9.96
CA TRP A 279 -6.50 2.99 -10.18
C TRP A 279 -5.78 3.93 -11.18
N GLY A 280 -6.09 3.78 -12.49
CA GLY A 280 -5.83 4.76 -13.58
C GLY A 280 -4.50 4.57 -14.32
N GLU A 281 -4.36 4.57 -15.65
CA GLU A 281 -5.20 5.06 -16.74
C GLU A 281 -5.01 4.16 -17.98
N LEU A 282 -6.11 3.89 -18.69
CA LEU A 282 -6.07 3.71 -20.13
C LEU A 282 -5.44 4.97 -20.71
N ARG A 283 -4.14 4.93 -21.04
CA ARG A 283 -3.63 5.74 -22.14
C ARG A 283 -4.50 5.37 -23.34
N LEU A 284 -5.38 6.27 -23.75
CA LEU A 284 -5.82 6.38 -25.13
C LEU A 284 -4.59 6.75 -25.96
N ASN A 285 -3.66 5.80 -26.12
CA ASN A 285 -2.68 5.86 -27.18
C ASN A 285 -3.46 5.61 -28.46
N GLY A 286 -3.79 6.71 -29.13
CA GLY A 286 -4.11 6.71 -30.55
C GLY A 286 -3.01 5.97 -31.30
N ASN A 287 -3.30 4.73 -31.69
CA ASN A 287 -2.83 4.07 -32.90
C ASN A 287 -3.16 2.58 -32.82
N ARG A 288 -4.34 2.21 -33.33
CA ARG A 288 -4.51 1.02 -34.18
C ARG A 288 -5.81 1.14 -34.99
N PRO A 289 -5.85 0.55 -36.20
CA PRO A 289 -6.70 1.00 -37.29
C PRO A 289 -8.17 0.62 -37.06
N ALA A 290 -9.03 1.40 -37.68
CA ALA A 290 -10.47 1.21 -37.74
C ALA A 290 -10.82 -0.25 -38.06
N ALA A 291 -11.49 -0.92 -37.12
CA ALA A 291 -12.23 -2.12 -37.43
C ALA A 291 -13.50 -1.68 -38.19
N HIS A 292 -13.55 -2.03 -39.47
CA HIS A 292 -14.74 -1.97 -40.31
C HIS A 292 -15.94 -2.57 -39.54
N PHE A 293 -16.96 -1.74 -39.30
CA PHE A 293 -18.31 -2.21 -39.05
C PHE A 293 -19.15 -1.80 -40.26
N THR A 294 -19.69 -2.81 -40.91
CA THR A 294 -20.51 -2.76 -42.13
C THR A 294 -21.86 -2.11 -41.88
N GLU A 295 -22.29 -1.31 -42.85
CA GLU A 295 -23.64 -0.81 -43.06
C GLU A 295 -24.72 -1.89 -42.90
N GLY A 296 -25.87 -1.48 -42.34
CA GLY A 296 -27.06 -2.32 -42.27
C GLY A 296 -28.28 -1.61 -41.67
N SER A 297 -29.07 -1.01 -42.57
CA SER A 297 -30.48 -0.57 -42.46
C SER A 297 -30.84 0.69 -41.64
N GLU A 298 -31.00 1.77 -42.40
CA GLU A 298 -32.11 2.73 -42.39
C GLU A 298 -33.32 2.39 -41.49
N ASN A 299 -33.74 3.38 -40.69
CA ASN A 299 -35.08 3.95 -40.83
C ASN A 299 -35.16 5.35 -40.18
N ASN A 300 -35.72 6.27 -40.96
CA ASN A 300 -36.03 7.66 -40.66
C ASN A 300 -36.87 7.85 -39.38
N ILE A 301 -36.74 9.03 -38.74
CA ILE A 301 -37.82 10.03 -38.61
C ILE A 301 -37.28 11.30 -37.91
N GLU A 302 -37.34 12.38 -38.70
CA GLU A 302 -37.55 13.82 -38.42
C GLU A 302 -36.81 14.61 -37.32
N LEU A 303 -36.17 15.68 -37.82
CA LEU A 303 -35.80 16.89 -37.12
C LEU A 303 -37.02 17.61 -36.52
N SER A 304 -36.83 18.21 -35.35
CA SER A 304 -37.40 19.54 -35.07
C SER A 304 -36.49 20.33 -34.14
N SER A 305 -35.99 21.44 -34.67
CA SER A 305 -35.34 22.55 -33.99
C SER A 305 -36.37 23.53 -33.38
N ALA A 306 -36.13 24.01 -32.16
CA ALA A 306 -36.55 25.30 -31.60
C ALA A 306 -35.83 25.41 -30.23
N LEU A 307 -34.87 26.29 -29.92
CA LEU A 307 -34.82 27.76 -29.90
C LEU A 307 -35.98 28.43 -29.15
N ILE A 308 -35.61 29.38 -28.26
CA ILE A 308 -36.41 30.34 -27.46
C ILE A 308 -36.76 29.78 -26.05
N ASP A 309 -36.37 30.33 -24.89
CA ASP A 309 -35.80 31.62 -24.44
C ASP A 309 -34.71 31.40 -23.35
#